data_AF-A0A971IY65-F1
#
_entry.id   AF-A0A971IY65-F1
#
_cell.length_a   1.000
_cell.length_b   1.000
_cell.length_c   1.000
_cell.angle_alpha   90.00
_cell.angle_beta   90.00
_cell.angle_gamma   90.00
#
_symmetry.space_group_name_H-M   'P 1'
#
loop_
_entity.id
_entity.type
_entity.pdbx_description
1 polymer ?
#
loop_
_entity_poly.entity_id
_entity_poly.type
_entity_poly.pdbx_seq_one_letter_code
_entity_poly.pdbx_strand_id
1 'polypeptide(L)'
;MVDEQLVPRGITNQRVLAAMRSVRRHRFVPIQYRLSAYYDCPLPIGYGQTISQPYIVALMTQLLETEPEATVLEIGTGSGYQAAVLAELVK
;
A
#
# COMPACT_ATOMS: atom_id res chain seq x y z
N MET A 1 -2.52 -7.61 9.63
CA MET A 1 -2.88 -6.72 8.48
C MET A 1 -3.42 -7.50 7.28
N VAL A 2 -2.62 -8.26 6.52
CA VAL A 2 -3.08 -8.87 5.25
C VAL A 2 -4.20 -9.87 5.46
N ASP A 3 -3.97 -10.90 6.28
CA ASP A 3 -4.95 -11.99 6.48
C ASP A 3 -6.16 -11.55 7.33
N GLU A 4 -5.96 -10.59 8.23
CA GLU A 4 -7.00 -10.15 9.18
C GLU A 4 -7.85 -8.99 8.65
N GLN A 5 -7.30 -8.14 7.77
CA GLN A 5 -7.95 -6.89 7.36
C GLN A 5 -8.19 -6.83 5.85
N LEU A 6 -7.27 -7.32 5.01
CA LEU A 6 -7.40 -7.19 3.55
C LEU A 6 -8.21 -8.34 2.94
N VAL A 7 -7.83 -9.59 3.23
CA VAL A 7 -8.49 -10.78 2.68
C VAL A 7 -9.98 -10.83 3.03
N PRO A 8 -10.41 -10.61 4.29
CA PRO A 8 -11.83 -10.65 4.64
C PRO A 8 -12.67 -9.53 3.97
N ARG A 9 -12.00 -8.51 3.43
CA ARG A 9 -12.64 -7.37 2.76
C ARG A 9 -12.56 -7.44 1.23
N GLY A 10 -12.29 -8.63 0.68
CA GLY A 10 -12.40 -8.88 -0.76
C GLY A 10 -11.13 -8.57 -1.57
N ILE A 11 -9.98 -8.39 -0.93
CA ILE A 11 -8.69 -8.39 -1.64
C ILE A 11 -8.29 -9.84 -1.89
N THR A 12 -8.40 -10.28 -3.15
CA THR A 12 -8.22 -11.68 -3.57
C THR A 12 -7.04 -11.87 -4.52
N ASN A 13 -6.53 -10.79 -5.13
CA ASN A 13 -5.39 -10.85 -6.03
C ASN A 13 -4.12 -11.24 -5.28
N GLN A 14 -3.60 -12.44 -5.57
CA GLN A 14 -2.45 -13.01 -4.86
C GLN A 14 -1.16 -12.20 -5.02
N ARG A 15 -0.94 -11.57 -6.18
CA ARG A 15 0.23 -10.70 -6.42
C ARG A 15 0.14 -9.45 -5.54
N VAL A 16 -1.04 -8.85 -5.42
CA VAL A 16 -1.27 -7.70 -4.53
C VAL A 16 -1.09 -8.09 -3.08
N LEU A 17 -1.65 -9.22 -2.64
CA LEU A 17 -1.46 -9.72 -1.27
C LEU A 17 0.01 -10.00 -0.97
N ALA A 18 0.78 -10.53 -1.91
CA ALA A 18 2.22 -10.73 -1.77
C ALA A 18 2.98 -9.40 -1.64
N ALA A 19 2.71 -8.42 -2.51
CA ALA A 19 3.30 -7.08 -2.43
C ALA A 19 3.00 -6.40 -1.08
N MET A 20 1.75 -6.47 -0.61
CA MET A 20 1.35 -5.92 0.68
C MET A 20 2.02 -6.62 1.90
N ARG A 21 2.49 -7.86 1.76
CA ARG A 21 3.32 -8.54 2.77
C ARG A 21 4.79 -8.14 2.68
N SER A 22 5.31 -7.97 1.46
CA SER A 22 6.71 -7.65 1.16
C SER A 22 7.08 -6.24 1.60
N VAL A 23 6.27 -5.24 1.23
CA VAL A 23 6.57 -3.83 1.48
C VAL A 23 6.37 -3.48 2.96
N ARG A 24 7.47 -3.14 3.63
CA ARG A 24 7.49 -2.77 5.06
C ARG A 24 6.88 -1.39 5.30
N ARG A 25 5.56 -1.29 5.37
CA ARG A 25 4.80 -0.03 5.56
C ARG A 25 5.36 0.90 6.65
N HIS A 26 5.81 0.39 7.79
CA HIS A 26 6.38 1.19 8.88
C HIS A 26 7.66 1.98 8.51
N ARG A 27 8.32 1.64 7.39
CA ARG A 27 9.45 2.40 6.83
C ARG A 27 9.03 3.70 6.14
N PHE A 28 7.75 3.81 5.76
CA PHE A 28 7.14 4.94 5.06
C PHE A 28 6.34 5.86 6.00
N VAL A 29 6.47 5.64 7.32
CA VAL A 29 5.70 6.30 8.37
C VAL A 29 6.66 6.97 9.35
N PRO A 30 6.39 8.22 9.81
CA PRO A 30 7.16 8.87 10.87
C PRO A 30 7.26 8.00 12.13
N ILE A 31 8.37 8.13 12.86
CA ILE A 31 8.69 7.23 13.99
C ILE A 31 7.58 7.14 15.04
N GLN A 32 6.91 8.26 15.34
CA GLN A 32 5.83 8.36 16.31
C GLN A 32 4.56 7.56 15.94
N TYR A 33 4.38 7.21 14.65
CA TYR A 33 3.22 6.47 14.17
C TYR A 33 3.53 5.01 13.79
N ARG A 34 4.78 4.54 13.98
CA ARG A 34 5.18 3.18 13.56
C ARG A 34 4.40 2.06 14.24
N LEU A 35 4.01 2.25 15.50
CA LEU A 35 3.15 1.28 16.21
C LEU A 35 1.78 1.11 15.55
N SER A 36 1.28 2.18 14.91
CA SER A 36 0.01 2.19 14.20
C SER A 36 0.14 1.87 12.72
N ALA A 37 1.34 1.62 12.20
CA ALA A 37 1.62 1.54 10.76
C ALA A 37 0.77 0.47 10.04
N TYR A 38 0.33 -0.57 10.73
CA TYR A 38 -0.41 -1.71 10.18
C TYR A 38 -1.89 -1.75 10.56
N TYR A 39 -2.40 -0.70 11.21
CA TYR A 39 -3.84 -0.50 11.35
C TYR A 39 -4.44 0.00 10.04
N ASP A 40 -5.69 -0.38 9.75
CA ASP A 40 -6.41 0.11 8.57
C ASP A 40 -6.89 1.55 8.74
N CYS A 41 -5.96 2.49 8.86
CA CYS A 41 -6.23 3.92 8.94
C CYS A 41 -5.16 4.74 8.20
N PRO A 42 -5.50 5.95 7.75
CA PRO A 42 -4.50 6.89 7.27
C PRO A 42 -3.63 7.39 8.43
N LEU A 43 -2.35 7.64 8.16
CA LEU A 43 -1.43 8.22 9.15
C LEU A 43 -0.78 9.51 8.61
N PRO A 44 -0.57 10.54 9.45
CA PRO A 44 0.13 11.74 9.01
C PRO A 44 1.59 11.45 8.64
N ILE A 45 2.07 12.03 7.54
CA ILE A 45 3.46 11.91 7.07
C ILE A 45 4.20 13.25 7.00
N GLY A 46 3.57 14.33 7.48
CA GLY A 46 4.09 15.70 7.41
C GLY A 46 3.51 16.47 6.21
N TYR A 47 3.78 17.78 6.15
CA TYR A 47 3.38 18.68 5.05
C TYR A 47 1.88 18.64 4.69
N GLY A 48 1.02 18.41 5.68
CA GLY A 48 -0.43 18.27 5.48
C GLY A 48 -0.86 17.01 4.73
N GLN A 49 0.04 16.03 4.54
CA GLN A 49 -0.21 14.80 3.80
C GLN A 49 -0.41 13.60 4.73
N THR A 50 -1.04 12.56 4.18
CA THR A 50 -1.23 11.26 4.84
C THR A 50 -0.77 10.10 3.97
N ILE A 51 -0.24 9.04 4.59
CA ILE A 51 -0.16 7.73 3.94
C ILE A 51 -1.54 7.06 4.01
N SER A 52 -2.10 6.68 2.85
CA SER A 52 -3.42 6.05 2.74
C SER A 52 -3.51 4.75 3.54
N GLN A 53 -4.68 4.42 4.07
CA GLN A 53 -4.90 3.16 4.79
C GLN A 53 -4.57 1.92 3.92
N PRO A 54 -4.02 0.84 4.51
CA PRO A 54 -3.70 -0.41 3.81
C PRO A 54 -4.78 -0.94 2.87
N TYR A 55 -6.05 -0.90 3.27
CA TYR A 55 -7.16 -1.40 2.45
C TYR A 55 -7.30 -0.62 1.15
N ILE A 56 -7.21 0.71 1.18
CA ILE A 56 -7.35 1.55 -0.01
C ILE A 56 -6.18 1.31 -0.97
N VAL A 57 -4.96 1.19 -0.45
CA VAL A 57 -3.79 0.82 -1.26
C VAL A 57 -4.00 -0.53 -1.96
N ALA A 58 -4.42 -1.55 -1.21
CA ALA A 58 -4.66 -2.87 -1.78
C ALA A 58 -5.82 -2.89 -2.79
N LEU A 59 -6.91 -2.18 -2.50
CA LEU A 59 -8.08 -2.09 -3.38
C LEU A 59 -7.73 -1.40 -4.70
N MET A 60 -7.12 -0.21 -4.64
CA MET A 60 -6.69 0.53 -5.85
C MET A 60 -5.75 -0.32 -6.70
N THR A 61 -4.80 -0.99 -6.06
CA THR A 61 -3.82 -1.82 -6.75
C THR A 61 -4.45 -3.06 -7.39
N GLN A 62 -5.41 -3.70 -6.71
CA GLN A 62 -6.16 -4.83 -7.28
C GLN A 62 -7.00 -4.41 -8.49
N LEU A 63 -7.70 -3.27 -8.40
CA LEU A 63 -8.56 -2.75 -9.48
C LEU A 63 -7.76 -2.31 -10.71
N LEU A 64 -6.47 -2.00 -10.55
CA LEU A 64 -5.61 -1.61 -11.66
C LEU A 64 -5.26 -2.79 -12.58
N GLU A 65 -5.40 -4.03 -12.11
CA GLU A 65 -5.17 -5.27 -12.88
C GLU A 65 -3.84 -5.27 -13.66
N THR A 66 -2.77 -4.73 -13.06
CA THR A 66 -1.49 -4.51 -13.76
C THR A 66 -0.80 -5.80 -14.22
N GLU A 67 -0.38 -5.80 -15.48
CA GLU A 67 0.55 -6.78 -16.03
C GLU A 67 2.00 -6.51 -15.57
N PRO A 68 2.86 -7.54 -15.42
CA PRO A 68 4.24 -7.35 -14.96
C PRO A 68 5.09 -6.38 -15.80
N GLU A 69 4.78 -6.23 -17.09
CA GLU A 69 5.49 -5.37 -18.04
C GLU A 69 4.86 -3.98 -18.18
N ALA A 70 3.81 -3.68 -17.40
CA ALA A 70 3.10 -2.41 -17.49
C ALA A 70 3.97 -1.24 -16.97
N THR A 71 3.95 -0.12 -17.69
CA THR A 71 4.44 1.15 -17.18
C THR A 71 3.33 1.88 -16.44
N VAL A 72 3.52 2.14 -15.15
CA VAL A 72 2.50 2.76 -14.29
C VAL A 72 2.87 4.20 -13.94
N LEU A 73 1.92 5.12 -14.09
CA LEU A 73 2.00 6.49 -13.59
C LEU A 73 1.20 6.62 -12.29
N GLU A 74 1.90 6.84 -11.18
CA GLU A 74 1.29 7.26 -9.92
C GLU A 74 1.36 8.79 -9.79
N ILE A 75 0.22 9.44 -9.55
CA ILE A 75 0.16 10.88 -9.27
C ILE A 75 -0.10 11.07 -7.78
N GLY A 76 0.85 11.73 -7.10
CA GLY A 76 0.78 11.99 -5.66
C GLY A 76 1.57 11.01 -4.82
N THR A 77 2.89 10.99 -4.98
CA THR A 77 3.81 10.05 -4.31
C THR A 77 3.69 10.03 -2.79
N GLY A 78 3.49 11.20 -2.17
CA GLY A 78 3.38 11.31 -0.71
C GLY A 78 4.57 10.67 0.00
N SER A 79 4.35 9.56 0.70
CA SER A 79 5.41 8.81 1.39
C SER A 79 6.22 7.88 0.47
N GLY A 80 5.71 7.57 -0.72
CA GLY A 80 6.25 6.55 -1.62
C GLY A 80 5.78 5.12 -1.35
N TYR A 81 4.88 4.90 -0.38
CA TYR A 81 4.40 3.55 -0.05
C TYR A 81 3.62 2.88 -1.18
N GLN A 82 2.70 3.60 -1.84
CA GLN A 82 1.93 3.07 -2.96
C GLN A 82 2.84 2.77 -4.16
N ALA A 83 3.75 3.69 -4.50
CA ALA A 83 4.80 3.44 -5.49
C ALA A 83 5.63 2.17 -5.19
N ALA A 84 6.04 1.96 -3.93
CA ALA A 84 6.77 0.74 -3.55
C ALA A 84 5.92 -0.53 -3.69
N VAL A 85 4.62 -0.48 -3.40
CA VAL A 85 3.70 -1.62 -3.64
C VAL A 85 3.54 -1.90 -5.13
N LEU A 86 3.44 -0.87 -5.97
CA LEU A 86 3.36 -1.03 -7.42
C LEU A 86 4.67 -1.60 -8.00
N ALA A 87 5.82 -1.20 -7.46
CA ALA A 87 7.13 -1.72 -7.90
C ALA A 87 7.34 -3.21 -7.62
N GLU A 88 6.59 -3.81 -6.67
CA GLU A 88 6.60 -5.27 -6.48
C GLU A 88 5.74 -5.99 -7.55
N LEU A 89 4.94 -5.26 -8.31
CA LEU A 89 4.02 -5.81 -9.32
C LEU A 89 4.53 -5.61 -10.74
N VAL A 90 5.21 -4.51 -11.03
CA VAL A 90 5.65 -4.15 -12.38
C VAL A 90 7.16 -3.95 -12.46
N LYS A 91 7.73 -4.16 -13.64
CA LYS A 91 9.17 -3.99 -13.93
C LYS A 91 9.62 -2.53 -14.03
#